data_AF-A0A7V2EZV6-F1
#
_entry.id   AF-A0A7V2EZV6-F1
#
_cell.length_a   1.000
_cell.length_b   1.000
_cell.length_c   1.000
_cell.angle_alpha   90.00
_cell.angle_beta   90.00
_cell.angle_gamma   90.00
#
_symmetry.space_group_name_H-M   'P 1'
#
loop_
_entity.id
_entity.type
_entity.pdbx_description
1 polymer ?
#
loop_
_entity_poly.entity_id
_entity_poly.type
_entity_poly.pdbx_seq_one_letter_code
_entity_poly.pdbx_strand_id
1 'polypeptide(L)'
;YALAKADGFFNAEILAIDLPVKRTAPPVTISDDEHPRPQATLEKLATLKPLFDGGVVTAGNASGINDGAAALLIGNREIGEKSAQAPRGRIISGAIAGVAPRVMGLGPAPASTKALDRAGLTLKDMDVIEINEAFATQVLGCTQLLGMADDDSRLNANGGAIAIGHPLGASGARLVLTTLRQLERGGGRYGLVSMCIGVGQGIAAVIERV
;
A
#
# COMPACT_ATOMS: atom_id res chain seq x y z
N TYR A 1 7.21 -2.10 -8.75
CA TYR A 1 8.19 -2.63 -7.79
C TYR A 1 9.61 -2.73 -8.32
N ALA A 2 9.93 -3.63 -9.27
CA ALA A 2 11.33 -3.88 -9.67
C ALA A 2 12.10 -2.61 -10.10
N LEU A 3 11.45 -1.71 -10.83
CA LEU A 3 12.01 -0.40 -11.19
C LEU A 3 12.28 0.48 -9.95
N ALA A 4 11.31 0.60 -9.04
CA ALA A 4 11.46 1.36 -7.81
C ALA A 4 12.60 0.81 -6.91
N LYS A 5 12.74 -0.53 -6.86
CA LYS A 5 13.85 -1.18 -6.16
C LYS A 5 15.21 -0.85 -6.80
N ALA A 6 15.32 -0.97 -8.12
CA ALA A 6 16.56 -0.63 -8.84
C ALA A 6 16.96 0.84 -8.66
N ASP A 7 15.97 1.73 -8.54
CA ASP A 7 16.13 3.17 -8.33
C ASP A 7 16.26 3.54 -6.83
N GLY A 8 16.55 2.56 -5.97
CA GLY A 8 16.84 2.74 -4.54
C GLY A 8 15.69 3.30 -3.70
N PHE A 9 14.44 3.26 -4.18
CA PHE A 9 13.28 3.85 -3.51
C PHE A 9 13.13 3.33 -2.07
N PHE A 10 13.22 2.02 -1.91
CA PHE A 10 12.96 1.32 -0.64
C PHE A 10 14.11 1.43 0.38
N ASN A 11 15.29 1.93 -0.01
CA ASN A 11 16.45 2.04 0.88
C ASN A 11 16.21 2.95 2.10
N ALA A 12 15.23 3.85 2.00
CA ALA A 12 14.85 4.76 3.09
C ALA A 12 13.57 4.32 3.84
N GLU A 13 12.99 3.18 3.48
CA GLU A 13 11.81 2.60 4.15
C GLU A 13 12.13 1.27 4.82
N ILE A 14 13.11 0.52 4.29
CA ILE A 14 13.53 -0.77 4.84
C ILE A 14 14.63 -0.56 5.87
N LEU A 15 14.37 -1.02 7.09
CA LEU A 15 15.39 -1.21 8.11
C LEU A 15 15.87 -2.67 8.03
N ALA A 16 17.15 -2.87 7.76
CA ALA A 16 17.73 -4.21 7.73
C ALA A 16 17.64 -4.88 9.12
N ILE A 17 17.26 -6.16 9.13
CA ILE A 17 17.14 -6.96 10.37
C ILE A 17 18.05 -8.17 10.33
N ASP A 18 18.71 -8.46 11.45
CA ASP A 18 19.54 -9.65 11.61
C ASP A 18 18.72 -10.78 12.22
N LEU A 19 18.56 -11.87 11.47
CA LEU A 19 17.82 -13.06 11.92
C LEU A 19 18.78 -14.17 12.36
N PRO A 20 18.62 -14.70 13.59
CA PRO A 20 19.40 -15.84 14.03
C PRO A 20 18.90 -17.12 13.35
N VAL A 21 19.76 -17.76 12.54
CA VAL A 21 19.39 -19.01 11.82
C VAL A 21 19.64 -20.24 12.67
N LYS A 22 20.74 -20.25 13.44
CA LYS A 22 21.10 -21.27 14.45
C LYS A 22 21.90 -20.59 15.56
N ARG A 23 21.81 -21.09 16.80
CA ARG A 23 22.49 -20.51 17.98
C ARG A 23 24.01 -20.34 17.83
N THR A 24 24.63 -21.14 16.96
CA THR A 24 26.09 -21.16 16.75
C THR A 24 26.54 -20.58 15.41
N ALA A 25 25.60 -20.15 14.56
CA ALA A 25 25.92 -19.57 13.25
C ALA A 25 25.79 -18.04 13.30
N PRO A 26 26.56 -17.30 12.48
CA PRO A 26 26.32 -15.88 12.27
C PRO A 26 24.87 -15.61 11.84
N PRO A 27 24.27 -14.49 12.24
CA PRO A 27 22.94 -14.12 11.80
C PRO A 27 22.93 -13.84 10.29
N VAL A 28 21.76 -14.01 9.68
CA VAL A 28 21.52 -13.60 8.29
C VAL A 28 20.84 -12.24 8.32
N THR A 29 21.44 -11.27 7.66
CA THR A 29 20.84 -9.95 7.47
C THR A 29 19.81 -9.99 6.36
N ILE A 30 18.60 -9.56 6.65
CA ILE A 30 17.51 -9.36 5.70
C ILE A 30 17.38 -7.86 5.44
N SER A 31 17.73 -7.43 4.23
CA SER A 31 17.73 -6.02 3.79
C SER A 31 16.73 -5.74 2.66
N ASP A 32 16.02 -6.75 2.20
CA ASP A 32 15.25 -6.73 0.97
C ASP A 32 13.92 -7.49 1.13
N ASP A 33 12.87 -7.03 0.43
CA ASP A 33 11.65 -7.82 0.31
C ASP A 33 11.93 -9.12 -0.46
N GLU A 34 11.47 -10.24 0.10
CA GLU A 34 11.68 -11.58 -0.47
C GLU A 34 10.55 -12.02 -1.42
N HIS A 35 9.35 -11.46 -1.27
CA HIS A 35 8.18 -11.80 -2.07
C HIS A 35 8.24 -11.42 -3.58
N PRO A 36 8.93 -10.33 -3.98
CA PRO A 36 8.97 -9.90 -5.38
C PRO A 36 9.46 -10.99 -6.34
N ARG A 37 8.72 -11.15 -7.45
CA ARG A 37 9.00 -12.10 -8.53
C ARG A 37 9.34 -11.34 -9.82
N PRO A 38 10.56 -10.77 -9.97
CA PRO A 38 10.91 -9.92 -11.12
C PRO A 38 10.84 -10.64 -12.48
N GLN A 39 10.89 -11.97 -12.47
CA GLN A 39 10.78 -12.85 -13.64
C GLN A 39 9.34 -13.18 -14.06
N ALA A 40 8.34 -12.58 -13.40
CA ALA A 40 6.94 -12.77 -13.75
C ALA A 40 6.67 -12.23 -15.16
N THR A 41 5.93 -12.99 -15.97
CA THR A 41 5.51 -12.60 -17.32
C THR A 41 4.02 -12.87 -17.49
N LEU A 42 3.39 -12.17 -18.42
CA LEU A 42 1.97 -12.34 -18.71
C LEU A 42 1.65 -13.79 -19.12
N GLU A 43 2.52 -14.41 -19.91
CA GLU A 43 2.36 -15.80 -20.36
C GLU A 43 2.36 -16.77 -19.18
N LYS A 44 3.29 -16.61 -18.24
CA LYS A 44 3.32 -17.44 -17.03
C LYS A 44 2.09 -17.21 -16.16
N LEU A 45 1.70 -15.94 -15.96
CA LEU A 45 0.52 -15.60 -15.17
C LEU A 45 -0.76 -16.19 -15.75
N ALA A 46 -0.90 -16.22 -17.07
CA ALA A 46 -2.04 -16.78 -17.78
C ALA A 46 -2.17 -18.32 -17.62
N THR A 47 -1.08 -19.02 -17.31
CA THR A 47 -1.11 -20.48 -17.08
C THR A 47 -1.54 -20.87 -15.67
N LEU A 48 -1.64 -19.91 -14.75
CA LEU A 48 -1.96 -20.19 -13.35
C LEU A 48 -3.43 -20.59 -13.22
N LYS A 49 -3.68 -21.68 -12.50
CA LYS A 49 -5.03 -22.13 -12.20
C LYS A 49 -5.71 -21.15 -11.23
N PRO A 50 -7.01 -20.85 -11.45
CA PRO A 50 -7.82 -20.14 -10.46
C PRO A 50 -7.80 -20.83 -9.09
N LEU A 51 -7.87 -20.03 -8.02
CA LEU A 51 -7.97 -20.52 -6.64
C LEU A 51 -9.34 -21.15 -6.33
N PHE A 52 -10.35 -20.80 -7.13
CA PHE A 52 -11.73 -21.28 -6.99
C PHE A 52 -12.25 -21.69 -8.36
N ASP A 53 -13.12 -22.70 -8.40
CA ASP A 53 -13.74 -23.14 -9.64
C ASP A 53 -14.58 -22.02 -10.28
N GLY A 54 -14.45 -21.86 -11.60
CA GLY A 54 -15.04 -20.74 -12.35
C GLY A 54 -14.52 -19.34 -11.98
N GLY A 55 -13.47 -19.25 -11.14
CA GLY A 55 -12.91 -17.98 -10.68
C GLY A 55 -11.84 -17.41 -11.63
N VAL A 56 -11.46 -16.15 -11.37
CA VAL A 56 -10.38 -15.44 -12.10
C VAL A 56 -9.18 -15.09 -11.21
N VAL A 57 -9.31 -15.31 -9.90
CA VAL A 57 -8.24 -15.04 -8.93
C VAL A 57 -7.27 -16.21 -8.92
N THR A 58 -5.97 -15.92 -9.05
CA THR A 58 -4.87 -16.88 -9.03
C THR A 58 -3.80 -16.44 -8.01
N ALA A 59 -2.84 -17.31 -7.69
CA ALA A 59 -1.69 -16.94 -6.85
C ALA A 59 -0.76 -15.88 -7.51
N GLY A 60 -0.98 -15.56 -8.78
CA GLY A 60 -0.23 -14.52 -9.50
C GLY A 60 -0.87 -13.14 -9.42
N ASN A 61 -2.17 -13.05 -9.09
CA ASN A 61 -2.91 -11.79 -9.01
C ASN A 61 -3.52 -11.53 -7.61
N ALA A 62 -3.04 -12.25 -6.61
CA ALA A 62 -3.35 -12.08 -5.19
C ALA A 62 -2.08 -11.75 -4.41
N SER A 63 -2.20 -10.99 -3.33
CA SER A 63 -1.08 -10.80 -2.40
C SER A 63 -0.69 -12.11 -1.71
N GLY A 64 0.58 -12.23 -1.36
CA GLY A 64 1.09 -13.35 -0.57
C GLY A 64 0.67 -13.31 0.91
N ILE A 65 1.03 -14.39 1.61
CA ILE A 65 1.10 -14.44 3.07
C ILE A 65 2.53 -14.07 3.44
N ASN A 66 2.71 -13.10 4.33
CA ASN A 66 4.00 -12.50 4.60
C ASN A 66 4.16 -12.13 6.07
N ASP A 67 5.41 -12.16 6.51
CA ASP A 67 5.84 -11.62 7.79
C ASP A 67 6.43 -10.24 7.58
N GLY A 68 6.10 -9.29 8.44
CA GLY A 68 6.60 -7.93 8.35
C GLY A 68 6.00 -7.01 9.41
N ALA A 69 6.73 -5.94 9.70
CA ALA A 69 6.33 -4.89 10.63
C ALA A 69 6.59 -3.52 10.01
N ALA A 70 5.77 -2.54 10.37
CA ALA A 70 5.97 -1.14 10.01
C ALA A 70 5.64 -0.28 11.22
N ALA A 71 6.42 0.79 11.41
CA ALA A 71 6.25 1.73 12.50
C ALA A 71 6.25 3.15 11.96
N LEU A 72 5.34 3.98 12.49
CA LEU A 72 5.26 5.41 12.20
C LEU A 72 5.31 6.17 13.51
N LEU A 73 6.06 7.27 13.55
CA LEU A 73 5.99 8.24 14.63
C LEU A 73 4.93 9.29 14.26
N ILE A 74 3.88 9.38 15.08
CA ILE A 74 2.77 10.33 14.90
C ILE A 74 2.72 11.23 16.12
N GLY A 75 2.67 12.53 15.90
CA GLY A 75 2.63 13.53 16.96
C GLY A 75 2.04 14.83 16.46
N ASN A 76 1.97 15.82 17.36
CA ASN A 76 1.61 17.18 16.96
C ASN A 76 2.86 17.93 16.44
N ARG A 77 2.63 19.01 15.68
CA ARG A 77 3.68 19.84 15.08
C ARG A 77 4.66 20.38 16.11
N GLU A 78 4.14 20.84 17.25
CA GLU A 78 4.93 21.46 18.32
C GLU A 78 6.01 20.50 18.88
N ILE A 79 5.66 19.23 19.09
CA ILE A 79 6.61 18.22 19.59
C ILE A 79 7.66 17.89 18.54
N GLY A 80 7.29 17.81 17.26
CA GLY A 80 8.24 17.57 16.17
C GLY A 80 9.29 18.68 16.07
N GLU A 81 8.83 19.94 16.09
CA GLU A 81 9.71 21.11 16.03
C GLU A 81 10.67 21.19 17.23
N LYS A 82 10.25 20.75 18.42
CA LYS A 82 11.10 20.69 19.63
C LYS A 82 12.12 19.54 19.64
N SER A 83 11.86 18.46 18.91
CA SER A 83 12.67 17.23 18.95
C SER A 83 13.72 17.14 17.84
N ALA A 84 13.95 18.24 17.10
CA ALA A 84 14.78 18.27 15.89
C ALA A 84 14.34 17.26 14.79
N GLN A 85 13.10 16.75 14.88
CA GLN A 85 12.49 15.92 13.85
C GLN A 85 11.39 16.74 13.17
N ALA A 86 11.74 17.35 12.04
CA ALA A 86 10.77 18.09 11.25
C ALA A 86 9.62 17.16 10.82
N PRO A 87 8.35 17.60 10.95
CA PRO A 87 7.24 16.82 10.44
C PRO A 87 7.43 16.62 8.94
N ARG A 88 7.18 15.40 8.45
CA ARG A 88 7.32 15.04 7.04
C ARG A 88 5.99 15.12 6.29
N GLY A 89 4.90 14.85 6.99
CA GLY A 89 3.56 14.96 6.46
C GLY A 89 2.51 15.16 7.55
N ARG A 90 1.27 15.36 7.12
CA ARG A 90 0.10 15.58 7.97
C ARG A 90 -1.02 14.65 7.51
N ILE A 91 -1.72 14.03 8.46
CA ILE A 91 -2.99 13.34 8.19
C ILE A 91 -4.09 14.40 8.14
N ILE A 92 -4.72 14.56 6.98
CA ILE A 92 -5.76 15.58 6.73
C ILE A 92 -7.13 15.03 7.13
N SER A 93 -7.41 13.79 6.73
CA SER A 93 -8.66 13.12 7.04
C SER A 93 -8.45 11.61 7.09
N GLY A 94 -9.35 10.95 7.82
CA GLY A 94 -9.49 9.50 7.82
C GLY A 94 -10.96 9.14 7.75
N ALA A 95 -11.28 8.00 7.14
CA ALA A 95 -12.64 7.50 7.02
C ALA A 95 -12.68 5.98 6.98
N ILE A 96 -13.76 5.42 7.53
CA ILE A 96 -14.11 4.01 7.45
C ILE A 96 -15.48 3.90 6.79
N ALA A 97 -15.67 2.87 5.97
CA ALA A 97 -16.95 2.53 5.35
C ALA A 97 -17.21 1.02 5.44
N GLY A 98 -18.48 0.66 5.53
CA GLY A 98 -18.94 -0.73 5.44
C GLY A 98 -19.45 -1.05 4.04
N VAL A 99 -19.26 -2.29 3.61
CA VAL A 99 -19.82 -2.90 2.41
C VAL A 99 -20.32 -4.30 2.75
N ALA A 100 -21.06 -4.95 1.85
CA ALA A 100 -21.46 -6.33 2.10
C ALA A 100 -20.23 -7.24 2.20
N PRO A 101 -20.15 -8.20 3.16
CA PRO A 101 -18.98 -9.05 3.35
C PRO A 101 -18.53 -9.80 2.09
N ARG A 102 -19.48 -10.24 1.26
CA ARG A 102 -19.22 -10.94 -0.01
C ARG A 102 -18.48 -10.10 -1.06
N VAL A 103 -18.44 -8.78 -0.91
CA VAL A 103 -17.73 -7.83 -1.79
C VAL A 103 -16.80 -6.94 -0.98
N MET A 104 -16.24 -7.47 0.12
CA MET A 104 -15.37 -6.71 1.04
C MET A 104 -14.22 -5.98 0.33
N GLY A 105 -13.72 -6.54 -0.78
CA GLY A 105 -12.70 -5.93 -1.61
C GLY A 105 -13.04 -4.53 -2.12
N LEU A 106 -14.33 -4.18 -2.23
CA LEU A 106 -14.79 -2.87 -2.72
C LEU A 106 -14.86 -1.80 -1.63
N GLY A 107 -14.54 -2.14 -0.37
CA GLY A 107 -14.51 -1.20 0.75
C GLY A 107 -13.66 0.07 0.55
N PRO A 108 -12.51 0.05 -0.16
CA PRO A 108 -11.69 1.23 -0.41
C PRO A 108 -12.45 2.37 -1.10
N ALA A 109 -13.33 2.07 -2.05
CA ALA A 109 -14.03 3.10 -2.82
C ALA A 109 -14.90 4.02 -1.93
N PRO A 110 -15.90 3.53 -1.17
CA PRO A 110 -16.70 4.39 -0.30
C PRO A 110 -15.90 4.97 0.88
N ALA A 111 -14.84 4.31 1.34
CA ALA A 111 -13.95 4.87 2.35
C ALA A 111 -13.17 6.08 1.81
N SER A 112 -12.64 5.96 0.59
CA SER A 112 -11.87 7.00 -0.10
C SER A 112 -12.74 8.22 -0.41
N THR A 113 -13.93 8.02 -0.99
CA THR A 113 -14.89 9.12 -1.20
C THR A 113 -15.16 9.87 0.10
N LYS A 114 -15.46 9.14 1.20
CA LYS A 114 -15.72 9.76 2.50
C LYS A 114 -14.51 10.50 3.08
N ALA A 115 -13.30 10.00 2.88
CA ALA A 115 -12.07 10.66 3.35
C ALA A 115 -11.81 11.95 2.55
N LEU A 116 -11.97 11.90 1.23
CA LEU A 116 -11.82 13.04 0.32
C LEU A 116 -12.85 14.14 0.66
N ASP A 117 -14.12 13.77 0.84
CA ASP A 117 -15.18 14.70 1.23
C ASP A 117 -14.86 15.40 2.57
N ARG A 118 -14.36 14.65 3.56
CA ARG A 118 -13.93 15.22 4.86
C ARG A 118 -12.75 16.16 4.74
N ALA A 119 -11.86 15.93 3.77
CA ALA A 119 -10.73 16.80 3.49
C ALA A 119 -11.11 18.02 2.64
N GLY A 120 -12.31 18.05 2.06
CA GLY A 120 -12.69 19.05 1.05
C GLY A 120 -11.87 18.94 -0.23
N LEU A 121 -11.41 17.72 -0.57
CA LEU A 121 -10.57 17.42 -1.72
C LEU A 121 -11.26 16.41 -2.64
N THR A 122 -10.74 16.26 -3.85
CA THR A 122 -11.20 15.31 -4.85
C THR A 122 -10.06 14.38 -5.27
N LEU A 123 -10.38 13.30 -5.99
CA LEU A 123 -9.35 12.43 -6.58
C LEU A 123 -8.41 13.16 -7.53
N LYS A 124 -8.83 14.28 -8.13
CA LYS A 124 -7.99 15.06 -9.05
C LYS A 124 -6.87 15.81 -8.31
N ASP A 125 -7.05 16.06 -7.02
CA ASP A 125 -6.07 16.75 -6.18
C ASP A 125 -4.97 15.79 -5.68
N MET A 126 -5.14 14.48 -5.85
CA MET A 126 -4.17 13.48 -5.39
C MET A 126 -3.05 13.33 -6.41
N ASP A 127 -1.82 13.43 -5.93
CA ASP A 127 -0.59 13.16 -6.70
C ASP A 127 -0.17 11.68 -6.58
N VAL A 128 -0.55 11.02 -5.46
CA VAL A 128 -0.24 9.62 -5.19
C VAL A 128 -1.48 8.92 -4.66
N ILE A 129 -1.74 7.71 -5.14
CA ILE A 129 -2.87 6.88 -4.71
C ILE A 129 -2.32 5.49 -4.39
N GLU A 130 -2.38 5.08 -3.12
CA GLU A 130 -1.98 3.75 -2.67
C GLU A 130 -3.22 2.97 -2.21
N ILE A 131 -3.65 2.02 -3.04
CA ILE A 131 -4.72 1.07 -2.71
C ILE A 131 -4.10 -0.31 -2.49
N ASN A 132 -4.28 -0.88 -1.30
CA ASN A 132 -3.71 -2.17 -0.95
C ASN A 132 -4.15 -3.29 -1.92
N GLU A 133 -3.18 -3.94 -2.56
CA GLU A 133 -3.44 -4.97 -3.57
C GLU A 133 -3.70 -6.36 -2.97
N ALA A 134 -4.73 -6.51 -2.13
CA ALA A 134 -5.12 -7.84 -1.64
C ALA A 134 -5.40 -8.82 -2.80
N PHE A 135 -6.10 -8.33 -3.82
CA PHE A 135 -6.38 -9.01 -5.07
C PHE A 135 -6.43 -8.00 -6.22
N ALA A 136 -5.90 -8.31 -7.39
CA ALA A 136 -5.96 -7.41 -8.55
C ALA A 136 -7.40 -7.04 -8.90
N THR A 137 -8.31 -8.01 -8.84
CA THR A 137 -9.74 -7.81 -9.12
C THR A 137 -10.40 -6.80 -8.21
N GLN A 138 -10.01 -6.73 -6.93
CA GLN A 138 -10.56 -5.71 -6.04
C GLN A 138 -10.08 -4.34 -6.49
N VAL A 139 -8.77 -4.20 -6.76
CA VAL A 139 -8.16 -2.90 -7.05
C VAL A 139 -8.82 -2.30 -8.29
N LEU A 140 -8.98 -3.12 -9.34
CA LEU A 140 -9.71 -2.75 -10.56
C LEU A 140 -11.19 -2.44 -10.30
N GLY A 141 -11.85 -3.15 -9.38
CA GLY A 141 -13.20 -2.79 -8.95
C GLY A 141 -13.25 -1.42 -8.27
N CYS A 142 -12.25 -1.10 -7.46
CA CYS A 142 -12.15 0.19 -6.79
C CYS A 142 -11.83 1.33 -7.75
N THR A 143 -10.92 1.16 -8.71
CA THR A 143 -10.62 2.18 -9.74
C THR A 143 -11.87 2.51 -10.56
N GLN A 144 -12.62 1.50 -10.99
CA GLN A 144 -13.89 1.69 -11.71
C GLN A 144 -14.91 2.48 -10.88
N LEU A 145 -15.11 2.11 -9.60
CA LEU A 145 -16.04 2.82 -8.72
C LEU A 145 -15.60 4.25 -8.40
N LEU A 146 -14.30 4.50 -8.39
CA LEU A 146 -13.70 5.82 -8.17
C LEU A 146 -13.60 6.65 -9.47
N GLY A 147 -13.96 6.07 -10.62
CA GLY A 147 -13.86 6.74 -11.92
C GLY A 147 -12.43 7.00 -12.38
N MET A 148 -11.50 6.12 -11.99
CA MET A 148 -10.09 6.16 -12.37
C MET A 148 -9.81 5.22 -13.55
N ALA A 149 -8.79 5.54 -14.34
CA ALA A 149 -8.22 4.57 -15.27
C ALA A 149 -7.49 3.47 -14.49
N ASP A 150 -7.56 2.24 -14.97
CA ASP A 150 -6.94 1.09 -14.32
C ASP A 150 -5.40 1.16 -14.33
N ASP A 151 -4.84 1.94 -15.27
CA ASP A 151 -3.41 2.20 -15.46
C ASP A 151 -3.01 3.64 -15.06
N ASP A 152 -3.83 4.33 -14.24
CA ASP A 152 -3.50 5.66 -13.72
C ASP A 152 -2.12 5.65 -13.05
N SER A 153 -1.20 6.47 -13.55
CA SER A 153 0.20 6.48 -13.11
C SER A 153 0.41 6.86 -11.64
N ARG A 154 -0.62 7.42 -11.00
CA ARG A 154 -0.61 7.77 -9.57
C ARG A 154 -0.92 6.55 -8.69
N LEU A 155 -1.58 5.52 -9.24
CA LEU A 155 -2.00 4.32 -8.51
C LEU A 155 -0.82 3.37 -8.33
N ASN A 156 -0.45 3.11 -7.08
CA ASN A 156 0.56 2.12 -6.69
C ASN A 156 1.85 2.23 -7.51
N ALA A 157 2.36 3.45 -7.72
CA ALA A 157 3.46 3.74 -8.66
C ALA A 157 4.73 2.92 -8.41
N ASN A 158 4.94 2.50 -7.16
CA ASN A 158 6.10 1.69 -6.75
C ASN A 158 5.78 0.18 -6.68
N GLY A 159 4.61 -0.25 -7.13
CA GLY A 159 4.02 -1.58 -6.93
C GLY A 159 3.41 -1.74 -5.54
N GLY A 160 2.54 -2.72 -5.37
CA GLY A 160 1.87 -2.98 -4.10
C GLY A 160 1.99 -4.43 -3.63
N ALA A 161 0.99 -4.85 -2.86
CA ALA A 161 0.98 -6.09 -2.09
C ALA A 161 1.03 -7.38 -2.94
N ILE A 162 0.68 -7.33 -4.24
CA ILE A 162 0.87 -8.50 -5.13
C ILE A 162 2.36 -8.78 -5.34
N ALA A 163 3.19 -7.73 -5.36
CA ALA A 163 4.63 -7.83 -5.52
C ALA A 163 5.35 -8.01 -4.18
N ILE A 164 5.02 -7.21 -3.17
CA ILE A 164 5.79 -7.13 -1.91
C ILE A 164 5.18 -7.94 -0.77
N GLY A 165 3.93 -8.36 -0.92
CA GLY A 165 3.21 -9.10 0.11
C GLY A 165 2.30 -8.27 1.01
N HIS A 166 1.55 -8.95 1.88
CA HIS A 166 0.53 -8.36 2.72
C HIS A 166 0.57 -8.85 4.19
N PRO A 167 1.58 -8.45 4.99
CA PRO A 167 1.53 -8.64 6.44
C PRO A 167 0.40 -7.79 7.01
N LEU A 168 -0.70 -8.44 7.42
CA LEU A 168 -2.00 -7.80 7.66
C LEU A 168 -1.92 -6.57 8.57
N GLY A 169 -1.30 -6.72 9.74
CA GLY A 169 -1.19 -5.64 10.73
C GLY A 169 -0.21 -4.52 10.35
N ALA A 170 0.76 -4.80 9.48
CA ALA A 170 1.78 -3.83 9.09
C ALA A 170 1.39 -3.01 7.85
N SER A 171 0.52 -3.55 7.00
CA SER A 171 0.27 -3.00 5.67
C SER A 171 -0.32 -1.58 5.68
N GLY A 172 -1.17 -1.24 6.65
CA GLY A 172 -1.70 0.12 6.78
C GLY A 172 -0.62 1.17 7.02
N ALA A 173 0.28 0.90 7.97
CA ALA A 173 1.42 1.79 8.25
C ALA A 173 2.41 1.85 7.09
N ARG A 174 2.68 0.69 6.45
CA ARG A 174 3.53 0.61 5.25
C ARG A 174 2.99 1.49 4.12
N LEU A 175 1.70 1.39 3.80
CA LEU A 175 1.09 2.20 2.73
C LEU A 175 1.24 3.70 2.99
N VAL A 176 1.03 4.15 4.23
CA VAL A 176 1.21 5.56 4.60
C VAL A 176 2.66 6.00 4.42
N LEU A 177 3.63 5.20 4.87
CA LEU A 177 5.06 5.50 4.67
C LEU A 177 5.41 5.61 3.19
N THR A 178 5.06 4.59 2.40
CA THR A 178 5.34 4.52 0.96
C THR A 178 4.70 5.69 0.21
N THR A 179 3.45 6.06 0.55
CA THR A 179 2.76 7.21 -0.04
C THR A 179 3.50 8.51 0.24
N LEU A 180 3.86 8.75 1.50
CA LEU A 180 4.58 9.96 1.90
C LEU A 180 5.94 10.06 1.21
N ARG A 181 6.67 8.94 1.12
CA ARG A 181 7.96 8.86 0.43
C ARG A 181 7.83 9.14 -1.06
N GLN A 182 6.77 8.65 -1.70
CA GLN A 182 6.50 8.96 -3.11
C GLN A 182 6.17 10.45 -3.31
N LEU A 183 5.39 11.06 -2.41
CA LEU A 183 5.14 12.51 -2.43
C LEU A 183 6.43 13.31 -2.25
N GLU A 184 7.31 12.91 -1.32
CA GLU A 184 8.61 13.53 -1.11
C GLU A 184 9.50 13.44 -2.35
N ARG A 185 9.59 12.24 -2.96
CA ARG A 185 10.42 12.00 -4.13
C ARG A 185 9.90 12.72 -5.37
N GLY A 186 8.59 12.74 -5.57
CA GLY A 186 7.94 13.35 -6.73
C GLY A 186 7.61 14.84 -6.60
N GLY A 187 7.81 15.42 -5.40
CA GLY A 187 7.39 16.80 -5.11
C GLY A 187 5.88 17.00 -4.99
N GLY A 188 5.08 15.93 -5.05
CA GLY A 188 3.63 15.96 -4.90
C GLY A 188 3.19 16.46 -3.52
N ARG A 189 1.93 16.85 -3.40
CA ARG A 189 1.35 17.42 -2.19
C ARG A 189 0.42 16.46 -1.48
N TYR A 190 -0.57 15.88 -2.17
CA TYR A 190 -1.61 15.07 -1.53
C TYR A 190 -1.56 13.61 -1.95
N GLY A 191 -1.72 12.73 -0.97
CA GLY A 191 -1.79 11.28 -1.17
C GLY A 191 -3.07 10.69 -0.60
N LEU A 192 -3.69 9.78 -1.34
CA LEU A 192 -4.79 8.94 -0.87
C LEU A 192 -4.24 7.55 -0.52
N VAL A 193 -4.49 7.10 0.70
CA VAL A 193 -4.16 5.75 1.15
C VAL A 193 -5.43 5.00 1.46
N SER A 194 -5.62 3.80 0.91
CA SER A 194 -6.82 3.01 1.20
C SER A 194 -6.57 1.49 1.16
N MET A 195 -7.38 0.75 1.93
CA MET A 195 -7.36 -0.70 1.91
C MET A 195 -8.73 -1.31 2.25
N CYS A 196 -9.01 -2.47 1.66
CA CYS A 196 -10.14 -3.29 2.04
C CYS A 196 -9.84 -3.99 3.37
N ILE A 197 -10.89 -4.35 4.08
CA ILE A 197 -10.83 -5.06 5.35
C ILE A 197 -11.82 -6.22 5.26
N GLY A 198 -11.36 -7.41 5.68
CA GLY A 198 -12.18 -8.61 5.71
C GLY A 198 -13.51 -8.38 6.43
N VAL A 199 -14.53 -9.17 6.08
CA VAL A 199 -15.88 -9.06 6.66
C VAL A 199 -16.64 -7.79 6.23
N GLY A 200 -16.14 -7.04 5.23
CA GLY A 200 -16.95 -6.02 4.54
C GLY A 200 -16.70 -4.60 5.04
N GLN A 201 -15.43 -4.20 5.11
CA GLN A 201 -15.07 -2.86 5.50
C GLN A 201 -14.00 -2.29 4.57
N GLY A 202 -13.83 -0.98 4.59
CA GLY A 202 -12.70 -0.28 4.01
C GLY A 202 -12.29 0.89 4.86
N ILE A 203 -11.01 1.24 4.79
CA ILE A 203 -10.43 2.39 5.47
C ILE A 203 -9.67 3.23 4.45
N ALA A 204 -9.73 4.55 4.61
CA ALA A 204 -8.94 5.48 3.82
C ALA A 204 -8.40 6.62 4.69
N ALA A 205 -7.28 7.18 4.28
CA ALA A 205 -6.71 8.40 4.81
C ALA A 205 -6.20 9.30 3.68
N VAL A 206 -6.38 10.60 3.83
CA VAL A 206 -5.73 11.60 2.98
C VAL A 206 -4.57 12.20 3.77
N ILE A 207 -3.38 12.18 3.17
CA ILE A 207 -2.17 12.76 3.75
C ILE A 207 -1.62 13.88 2.87
N GLU A 208 -1.02 14.88 3.51
CA GLU A 208 -0.35 16.01 2.87
C GLU A 208 1.15 15.98 3.21
N ARG A 209 2.02 16.13 2.22
CA ARG A 209 3.45 16.40 2.45
C ARG A 209 3.64 17.84 2.92
N VAL A 210 4.47 18.04 3.95
CA VAL A 210 4.80 19.39 4.48
C VAL A 210 6.23 19.82 4.16
#